data_AF-A0A7W6G2Y9-F1
#
_entry.id   AF-A0A7W6G2Y9-F1
#
_cell.length_a   1.000
_cell.length_b   1.000
_cell.length_c   1.000
_cell.angle_alpha   90.00
_cell.angle_beta   90.00
_cell.angle_gamma   90.00
#
_symmetry.space_group_name_H-M   'P 1'
#
loop_
_entity.id
_entity.type
_entity.pdbx_description
1 polymer ?
#
loop_
_entity_poly.entity_id
_entity_poly.type
_entity_poly.pdbx_seq_one_letter_code
_entity_poly.pdbx_strand_id
1 'polypeptide(L)'
;MSHTTENKDKLVARIRRLKGQMEAVERALEGGKPCGEVLQLLASVRGALSGLTGEVMLEHLHEHVLHAQDDEERARATEELAQVLKTYIR
;
A
#
# COMPACT_ATOMS: atom_id res chain seq x y z
N MET A 1 17.22 3.57 11.60
CA MET A 1 15.88 3.37 12.23
C MET A 1 14.90 3.04 11.11
N SER A 2 13.82 2.31 11.35
CA SER A 2 12.83 2.04 10.28
C SER A 2 12.17 3.37 9.87
N HIS A 3 12.50 3.85 8.66
CA HIS A 3 12.17 5.20 8.17
C HIS A 3 10.72 5.39 7.73
N THR A 4 9.85 4.40 7.95
CA THR A 4 8.38 4.56 7.95
C THR A 4 7.88 5.63 8.95
N THR A 5 8.80 6.29 9.66
CA THR A 5 8.59 7.36 10.62
C THR A 5 8.55 8.77 10.00
N GLU A 6 9.24 9.07 8.89
CA GLU A 6 9.24 10.44 8.31
C GLU A 6 7.92 10.76 7.59
N ASN A 7 7.36 9.79 6.88
CA ASN A 7 6.03 9.92 6.24
C ASN A 7 4.90 9.24 7.03
N LYS A 8 5.15 8.89 8.30
CA LYS A 8 4.21 8.10 9.12
C LYS A 8 2.80 8.68 9.12
N ASP A 9 2.68 9.98 9.39
CA ASP A 9 1.36 10.62 9.51
C ASP A 9 0.61 10.63 8.17
N LYS A 10 1.34 10.78 7.05
CA LYS A 10 0.78 10.70 5.71
C LYS A 10 0.31 9.28 5.40
N LEU A 11 1.14 8.27 5.65
CA LEU A 11 0.78 6.86 5.45
C LEU A 11 -0.41 6.45 6.33
N VAL A 12 -0.41 6.85 7.60
CA VAL A 12 -1.53 6.62 8.54
C VAL A 12 -2.79 7.31 8.05
N ALA A 13 -2.72 8.53 7.52
CA ALA A 13 -3.87 9.22 6.94
C ALA A 13 -4.45 8.46 5.74
N ARG A 14 -3.59 7.88 4.87
CA ARG A 14 -4.05 7.03 3.76
C ARG A 14 -4.72 5.74 4.24
N ILE A 15 -4.17 5.09 5.26
CA ILE A 15 -4.80 3.92 5.91
C ILE A 15 -6.16 4.29 6.50
N ARG A 16 -6.30 5.44 7.18
CA ARG A 16 -7.59 5.92 7.71
C ARG A 16 -8.62 6.11 6.60
N ARG A 17 -8.23 6.64 5.45
CA ARG A 17 -9.11 6.76 4.27
C ARG A 17 -9.55 5.39 3.74
N LEU A 18 -8.61 4.45 3.61
CA LEU A 18 -8.91 3.07 3.20
C LEU A 18 -9.92 2.39 4.15
N LYS A 19 -9.78 2.58 5.46
CA LYS A 19 -10.76 2.08 6.44
C LYS A 19 -12.16 2.64 6.16
N GLY A 20 -12.29 3.95 5.96
CA GLY A 20 -13.58 4.56 5.63
C GLY A 20 -14.17 4.06 4.30
N GLN A 21 -13.33 3.74 3.32
CA GLN A 21 -13.78 3.10 2.07
C GLN A 21 -14.28 1.67 2.30
N MET A 22 -13.60 0.89 3.15
CA MET A 22 -14.04 -0.47 3.51
C MET A 22 -15.38 -0.45 4.27
N GLU A 23 -15.55 0.47 5.23
CA GLU A 23 -16.83 0.67 5.92
C GLU A 23 -17.95 1.08 4.95
N ALA A 24 -17.63 1.84 3.88
CA ALA A 24 -18.60 2.17 2.85
C ALA A 24 -19.02 0.95 2.03
N VAL A 25 -18.09 0.02 1.74
CA VAL A 25 -18.41 -1.26 1.10
C VAL A 25 -19.33 -2.10 1.98
N GLU A 26 -19.00 -2.22 3.27
CA GLU A 26 -19.81 -2.95 4.25
C GLU A 26 -21.23 -2.41 4.33
N ARG A 27 -21.40 -1.09 4.52
CA ARG A 27 -22.73 -0.45 4.53
C ARG A 27 -23.49 -0.63 3.22
N ALA A 28 -22.80 -0.64 2.08
CA ALA A 28 -23.44 -0.87 0.78
C ALA A 28 -23.99 -2.30 0.67
N LEU A 29 -23.27 -3.29 1.19
CA LEU A 29 -23.71 -4.68 1.24
C LEU A 29 -24.88 -4.87 2.21
N GLU A 30 -24.76 -4.37 3.44
CA GLU A 30 -25.83 -4.43 4.45
C GLU A 30 -27.11 -3.74 3.98
N GLY A 31 -26.96 -2.61 3.30
CA GLY A 31 -28.06 -1.84 2.72
C GLY A 31 -28.63 -2.40 1.42
N GLY A 32 -28.13 -3.54 0.93
CA GLY A 32 -28.62 -4.18 -0.30
C GLY A 32 -28.45 -3.32 -1.56
N LYS A 33 -27.36 -2.53 -1.65
CA LYS A 33 -27.09 -1.67 -2.80
C LYS A 33 -26.88 -2.48 -4.09
N PRO A 34 -27.17 -1.91 -5.28
CA PRO A 34 -26.92 -2.57 -6.55
C PRO A 34 -25.46 -3.02 -6.69
N CYS A 35 -25.25 -4.19 -7.30
CA CYS A 35 -23.90 -4.76 -7.49
C CYS A 35 -22.94 -3.78 -8.19
N GLY A 36 -23.45 -2.95 -9.11
CA GLY A 36 -22.65 -1.93 -9.79
C GLY A 36 -22.03 -0.90 -8.84
N GLU A 37 -22.77 -0.45 -7.81
CA GLU A 37 -22.26 0.48 -6.80
C GLU A 37 -21.18 -0.18 -5.94
N VAL A 38 -21.43 -1.43 -5.51
CA VAL A 38 -20.45 -2.21 -4.73
C VAL A 38 -19.16 -2.42 -5.52
N LEU A 39 -19.26 -2.75 -6.82
CA LEU A 39 -18.11 -2.91 -7.71
C LEU A 39 -17.30 -1.62 -7.84
N GLN A 40 -17.94 -0.45 -7.93
CA GLN A 40 -17.26 0.84 -7.99
C GLN A 40 -16.51 1.15 -6.69
N LEU A 41 -17.12 0.86 -5.53
CA LEU A 41 -16.46 1.03 -4.23
C LEU A 41 -15.24 0.12 -4.10
N LEU A 42 -15.36 -1.16 -4.46
CA LEU A 42 -14.25 -2.11 -4.45
C LEU A 42 -13.12 -1.69 -5.42
N ALA A 43 -13.47 -1.19 -6.61
CA ALA A 43 -12.48 -0.67 -7.56
C ALA A 43 -11.73 0.55 -6.99
N SER A 44 -12.44 1.44 -6.29
CA SER A 44 -11.86 2.60 -5.59
C SER A 44 -10.91 2.18 -4.47
N VAL A 45 -11.29 1.19 -3.66
CA VAL A 45 -10.42 0.60 -2.62
C VAL A 45 -9.16 0.03 -3.24
N ARG A 46 -9.30 -0.78 -4.31
CA ARG A 46 -8.16 -1.38 -5.01
C ARG A 46 -7.19 -0.30 -5.50
N GLY A 47 -7.68 0.76 -6.13
CA GLY A 47 -6.83 1.87 -6.60
C GLY A 47 -6.10 2.58 -5.45
N ALA A 48 -6.80 2.86 -4.34
CA ALA A 48 -6.20 3.48 -3.17
C ALA A 48 -5.12 2.60 -2.52
N LEU A 49 -5.36 1.29 -2.44
CA LEU A 49 -4.41 0.31 -1.92
C LEU A 49 -3.18 0.19 -2.83
N SER A 50 -3.37 0.03 -4.14
CA SER A 50 -2.27 -0.05 -5.11
C SER A 50 -1.37 1.18 -5.06
N GLY A 51 -1.96 2.38 -4.92
CA GLY A 51 -1.20 3.60 -4.77
C GLY A 51 -0.46 3.73 -3.43
N LEU A 52 -0.96 3.12 -2.35
CA LEU A 52 -0.26 3.07 -1.07
C LEU A 52 0.92 2.09 -1.11
N THR A 53 0.72 0.91 -1.68
CA THR A 53 1.79 -0.07 -1.87
C THR A 53 2.92 0.52 -2.72
N GLY A 54 2.60 1.22 -3.81
CA GLY A 54 3.60 1.89 -4.65
C GLY A 54 4.45 2.92 -3.90
N GLU A 55 3.82 3.73 -3.03
CA GLU A 55 4.53 4.72 -2.20
C GLU A 55 5.51 4.05 -1.22
N VAL A 56 5.07 3.00 -0.53
CA VAL A 56 5.92 2.26 0.42
C VAL A 56 7.06 1.53 -0.29
N MET A 57 6.82 0.96 -1.47
CA MET A 57 7.89 0.33 -2.28
C MET A 57 8.94 1.34 -2.72
N LEU A 58 8.54 2.55 -3.12
CA LEU A 58 9.46 3.60 -3.52
C LEU A 58 10.32 4.08 -2.34
N GLU A 59 9.71 4.26 -1.17
CA GLU A 59 10.42 4.62 0.06
C GLU A 59 11.43 3.52 0.45
N HIS A 60 11.04 2.24 0.35
CA HIS A 60 11.95 1.11 0.59
C HIS A 60 13.13 1.08 -0.38
N LEU A 61 12.88 1.30 -1.68
CA LEU A 61 13.94 1.38 -2.69
C LEU A 61 14.92 2.51 -2.36
N HIS A 62 14.41 3.70 -2.07
CA HIS A 62 15.25 4.86 -1.80
C HIS A 62 16.11 4.65 -0.54
N GLU A 63 15.50 4.22 0.56
CA GLU A 63 16.20 4.15 1.84
C GLU A 63 17.07 2.89 1.98
N HIS A 64 16.55 1.73 1.59
CA HIS A 64 17.21 0.46 1.90
C HIS A 64 18.05 -0.08 0.74
N VAL A 65 17.85 0.43 -0.50
CA VAL A 65 18.64 0.01 -1.66
C VAL A 65 19.61 1.10 -2.11
N LEU A 66 19.17 2.37 -2.26
CA LEU A 66 20.07 3.44 -2.69
C LEU A 66 21.05 3.85 -1.58
N HIS A 67 20.58 3.93 -0.33
CA HIS A 67 21.36 4.38 0.83
C HIS A 67 21.92 3.24 1.70
N ALA A 68 21.95 2.01 1.19
CA ALA A 68 22.57 0.87 1.88
C ALA A 68 24.05 1.12 2.21
N GLN A 69 24.49 0.69 3.40
CA GLN A 69 25.85 0.91 3.90
C GLN A 69 26.88 0.00 3.21
N ASP A 70 26.46 -1.21 2.83
CA ASP A 70 27.27 -2.20 2.15
C ASP A 70 26.44 -3.04 1.15
N ASP A 71 27.12 -3.93 0.43
CA ASP A 71 26.51 -4.77 -0.59
C ASP A 71 25.59 -5.86 -0.01
N GLU A 72 25.85 -6.30 1.23
CA GLU A 72 25.02 -7.31 1.90
C GLU A 72 23.66 -6.72 2.27
N GLU A 73 23.64 -5.53 2.85
CA GLU A 73 22.41 -4.78 3.15
C GLU A 73 21.63 -4.48 1.87
N ARG A 74 22.31 -4.03 0.81
CA ARG A 74 21.68 -3.75 -0.48
C ARG A 74 21.04 -4.99 -1.10
N ALA A 75 21.74 -6.13 -1.06
CA ALA A 75 21.25 -7.39 -1.60
C ALA A 75 19.99 -7.86 -0.84
N ARG A 76 20.01 -7.78 0.50
CA ARG A 76 18.86 -8.12 1.34
C ARG A 76 17.65 -7.24 1.02
N ALA A 77 17.83 -5.92 1.01
CA ALA A 77 16.75 -4.99 0.72
C ALA A 77 16.16 -5.16 -0.70
N THR A 78 17.01 -5.49 -1.67
CA THR A 78 16.59 -5.77 -3.05
C THR A 78 15.76 -7.04 -3.14
N GLU A 79 16.13 -8.10 -2.42
CA GLU A 79 15.35 -9.35 -2.37
C GLU A 79 13.99 -9.14 -1.71
N GLU A 80 13.93 -8.39 -0.61
CA GLU A 80 12.68 -7.99 0.04
C GLU A 80 11.74 -7.27 -0.94
N LEU A 81 12.26 -6.28 -1.67
CA LEU A 81 11.49 -5.56 -2.67
C LEU A 81 11.05 -6.45 -3.84
N ALA A 82 11.93 -7.35 -4.30
CA ALA A 82 11.63 -8.27 -5.40
C ALA A 82 10.50 -9.25 -5.05
N GLN A 83 10.43 -9.72 -3.80
CA GLN A 83 9.34 -10.58 -3.32
C GLN A 83 7.99 -9.86 -3.32
N VAL A 84 7.97 -8.60 -2.88
CA VAL A 84 6.75 -7.77 -2.91
C VAL A 84 6.32 -7.46 -4.34
N LEU A 85 7.26 -7.09 -5.22
CA LEU A 85 6.99 -6.79 -6.63
C LEU A 85 6.35 -7.96 -7.39
N LYS A 86 6.82 -9.19 -7.15
CA LYS A 86 6.23 -10.41 -7.75
C LYS A 86 4.74 -10.56 -7.41
N THR A 87 4.33 -10.13 -6.22
CA THR A 87 2.93 -10.19 -5.78
C THR A 87 2.13 -8.99 -6.28
N TYR A 88 2.76 -7.81 -6.37
CA TYR A 88 2.11 -6.57 -6.75
C TYR A 88 1.76 -6.48 -8.25
N ILE A 89 2.62 -7.03 -9.11
CA ILE A 89 2.45 -6.97 -10.58
C ILE A 89 1.46 -8.04 -11.09
N ARG A 90 1.19 -9.07 -10.28
CA ARG A 90 0.30 -10.17 -10.62
C ARG A 90 -1.16 -9.78 -10.49
#